data_AF-A0A2D9HAE8-F1
#
_entry.id   AF-A0A2D9HAE8-F1
#
_cell.length_a   1.000
_cell.length_b   1.000
_cell.length_c   1.000
_cell.angle_alpha   90.00
_cell.angle_beta   90.00
_cell.angle_gamma   90.00
#
_symmetry.space_group_name_H-M   'P 1'
#
loop_
_entity.id
_entity.type
_entity.pdbx_description
1 polymer ?
#
loop_
_entity_poly.entity_id
_entity_poly.type
_entity_poly.pdbx_seq_one_letter_code
_entity_poly.pdbx_strand_id
1 'polypeptide(L)'
;MPMRRCTVCRVELRQERLIRLVSFDGKGITVDLRGKLPGRGAYACAQRRCLSGALKGAASRSLRQSVRATEPENRLKEVEEGLLRLVREGLSLSARRQGLTIGLKETLQDGSAGPVVAAKDCSERTRKMVDQSERDVYVLGTQEELGHWSGRGPTGVLGLSEGPAAHRLINNLARLCSLRASQVA
;
A
#
# COMPACT_ATOMS: atom_id res chain seq x y z
N MET A 1 7.59 -10.80 -12.32
CA MET A 1 7.71 -10.83 -10.85
C MET A 1 7.15 -12.15 -10.32
N PRO A 2 7.69 -12.73 -9.23
CA PRO A 2 7.22 -14.01 -8.71
C PRO A 2 5.81 -13.88 -8.10
N MET A 3 4.99 -14.90 -8.33
CA MET A 3 3.72 -15.09 -7.64
C MET A 3 3.98 -15.76 -6.27
N ARG A 4 3.20 -15.36 -5.27
CA ARG A 4 3.28 -15.87 -3.90
C ARG A 4 1.88 -16.12 -3.37
N ARG A 5 1.77 -17.13 -2.51
CA ARG A 5 0.51 -17.53 -1.90
C ARG A 5 0.39 -16.96 -0.49
N CYS A 6 -0.75 -16.34 -0.18
CA CYS A 6 -1.06 -15.91 1.18
C CYS A 6 -1.13 -17.12 2.12
N THR A 7 -0.46 -17.05 3.26
CA THR A 7 -0.43 -18.13 4.27
C THR A 7 -1.79 -18.36 4.95
N VAL A 8 -2.71 -17.40 4.85
CA VAL A 8 -4.04 -17.45 5.48
C VAL A 8 -5.13 -17.80 4.46
N CYS A 9 -5.43 -16.91 3.51
CA CYS A 9 -6.53 -17.11 2.57
C CYS A 9 -6.16 -17.97 1.35
N ARG A 10 -4.89 -18.34 1.19
CA ARG A 10 -4.37 -19.15 0.06
C ARG A 10 -4.52 -18.52 -1.33
N VAL A 11 -5.01 -17.29 -1.44
CA VAL A 11 -5.01 -16.52 -2.71
C VAL A 11 -3.56 -16.28 -3.16
N GLU A 12 -3.35 -16.40 -4.47
CA GLU A 12 -2.07 -16.17 -5.11
C GLU A 12 -2.04 -14.77 -5.73
N LEU A 13 -1.03 -13.98 -5.37
CA LEU A 13 -0.84 -12.61 -5.84
C LEU A 13 0.63 -12.38 -6.20
N ARG A 14 0.89 -11.32 -6.97
CA ARG A 14 2.26 -10.85 -7.17
C ARG A 14 2.88 -10.54 -5.81
N GLN A 15 4.13 -10.94 -5.61
CA GLN A 15 4.85 -10.78 -4.34
C GLN A 15 4.77 -9.35 -3.77
N GLU A 16 4.86 -8.35 -4.65
CA GLU A 16 4.81 -6.92 -4.34
C GLU A 16 3.45 -6.43 -3.78
N ARG A 17 2.36 -7.17 -4.03
CA ARG A 17 1.01 -6.89 -3.49
C ARG A 17 0.79 -7.51 -2.11
N LEU A 18 1.72 -8.34 -1.63
CA LEU A 18 1.65 -9.00 -0.33
C LEU A 18 2.52 -8.28 0.71
N ILE A 19 2.23 -8.54 1.97
CA ILE A 19 3.07 -8.18 3.11
C ILE A 19 3.98 -9.36 3.42
N ARG A 20 5.29 -9.15 3.36
CA ARG A 20 6.29 -10.16 3.71
C ARG A 20 6.49 -10.17 5.21
N LEU A 21 6.45 -11.36 5.80
CA LEU A 21 6.82 -11.62 7.18
C LEU A 21 8.07 -12.49 7.18
N VAL A 22 9.08 -12.10 7.93
CA VAL A 22 10.36 -12.82 8.02
C VAL A 22 10.63 -13.19 9.46
N SER A 23 11.47 -14.21 9.64
CA SER A 23 12.11 -14.49 10.91
C SER A 23 13.61 -14.52 10.69
N PHE A 24 14.34 -13.77 11.50
CA PHE A 24 15.80 -13.73 11.49
C PHE A 24 16.30 -13.60 12.94
N ASP A 25 17.49 -14.15 13.20
CA ASP A 25 18.24 -14.01 14.46
C ASP A 25 17.44 -14.32 15.75
N GLY A 26 16.47 -15.23 15.70
CA GLY A 26 15.66 -15.60 16.87
C GLY A 26 14.72 -14.49 17.38
N LYS A 27 14.63 -13.34 16.69
CA LYS A 27 13.84 -12.15 17.11
C LYS A 27 12.33 -12.28 16.83
N GLY A 28 11.83 -13.49 16.60
CA GLY A 28 10.44 -13.75 16.26
C GLY A 28 10.07 -13.36 14.83
N ILE A 29 8.80 -13.00 14.62
CA ILE A 29 8.27 -12.60 13.31
C ILE A 29 8.32 -11.08 13.15
N THR A 30 9.06 -10.62 12.15
CA THR A 30 9.18 -9.21 11.73
C THR A 30 8.42 -8.96 10.44
N VAL A 31 7.75 -7.81 10.33
CA VAL A 31 7.13 -7.40 9.07
C VAL A 31 8.14 -6.66 8.21
N ASP A 32 8.32 -7.11 6.97
CA ASP A 32 9.25 -6.55 6.00
C ASP A 32 8.48 -5.88 4.86
N LEU A 33 8.16 -4.59 5.04
CA LEU A 33 7.40 -3.83 4.04
C LEU A 33 8.19 -3.55 2.76
N ARG A 34 9.52 -3.48 2.86
CA ARG A 34 10.45 -3.17 1.76
C ARG A 34 10.98 -4.42 1.05
N GLY A 35 10.82 -5.61 1.65
CA GLY A 35 11.29 -6.87 1.08
C GLY A 35 12.81 -7.06 1.12
N LYS A 36 13.51 -6.37 2.03
CA LYS A 36 14.97 -6.32 2.08
C LYS A 36 15.61 -7.12 3.23
N LEU A 37 14.82 -7.60 4.19
CA LEU A 37 15.38 -8.32 5.33
C LEU A 37 15.87 -9.73 4.92
N PRO A 38 16.97 -10.22 5.50
CA PRO A 38 17.45 -11.57 5.23
C PRO A 38 16.49 -12.64 5.77
N GLY A 39 16.64 -13.87 5.29
CA GLY A 39 15.91 -15.05 5.79
C GLY A 39 14.68 -15.47 4.98
N ARG A 40 14.09 -16.59 5.38
CA ARG A 40 12.88 -17.14 4.74
C ARG A 40 11.69 -16.22 4.98
N GLY A 41 10.93 -15.94 3.92
CA GLY A 41 9.74 -15.10 3.97
C GLY A 41 8.46 -15.91 3.86
N ALA A 42 7.50 -15.58 4.71
CA ALA A 42 6.09 -15.89 4.55
C ALA A 42 5.35 -14.66 4.01
N TYR A 43 4.20 -14.86 3.38
CA TYR A 43 3.43 -13.78 2.76
C TYR A 43 1.99 -13.78 3.26
N ALA A 44 1.43 -12.59 3.44
CA ALA A 44 0.02 -12.38 3.79
C ALA A 44 -0.58 -11.27 2.91
N CYS A 45 -1.85 -11.38 2.55
CA CYS A 45 -2.56 -10.26 1.93
C CYS A 45 -2.54 -9.05 2.86
N ALA A 46 -2.52 -7.85 2.28
CA ALA A 46 -2.66 -6.59 3.02
C ALA A 46 -4.11 -6.35 3.48
N GLN A 47 -4.71 -7.36 4.11
CA GLN A 47 -6.06 -7.34 4.67
C GLN A 47 -5.96 -7.71 6.15
N ARG A 48 -6.75 -7.05 7.00
CA ARG A 48 -6.72 -7.23 8.45
C ARG A 48 -6.83 -8.69 8.88
N ARG A 49 -7.78 -9.45 8.32
CA ARG A 49 -7.95 -10.90 8.56
C ARG A 49 -6.67 -11.69 8.24
N CYS A 50 -6.10 -11.47 7.06
CA CYS A 50 -4.93 -12.21 6.59
C CYS A 50 -3.67 -11.86 7.37
N LEU A 51 -3.45 -10.57 7.63
CA LEU A 51 -2.26 -10.12 8.35
C LEU A 51 -2.35 -10.48 9.84
N SER A 52 -3.51 -10.34 10.47
CA SER A 52 -3.75 -10.80 11.85
C SER A 52 -3.54 -12.32 11.98
N GLY A 53 -4.12 -13.12 11.07
CA GLY A 53 -3.92 -14.58 11.08
C GLY A 53 -2.46 -14.99 10.83
N ALA A 54 -1.73 -14.24 10.00
CA ALA A 54 -0.31 -14.46 9.78
C ALA A 54 0.51 -14.19 11.05
N LEU A 55 0.28 -13.05 11.70
CA LEU A 55 0.95 -12.63 12.94
C LEU A 55 0.62 -13.54 14.13
N LYS A 56 -0.62 -14.06 14.21
CA LYS A 56 -1.04 -15.00 15.26
C LYS A 56 -0.39 -16.39 15.15
N GLY A 57 0.10 -16.78 13.97
CA GLY A 57 0.87 -18.03 13.84
C GLY A 57 0.93 -18.68 12.47
N ALA A 58 0.16 -18.23 11.46
CA ALA A 58 0.28 -18.83 10.12
C ALA A 58 1.67 -18.57 9.50
N ALA A 59 2.28 -17.42 9.78
CA ALA A 59 3.65 -17.13 9.36
C ALA A 59 4.66 -18.06 10.06
N SER A 60 4.56 -18.21 11.38
CA SER A 60 5.44 -19.09 12.18
C SER A 60 5.41 -20.54 11.68
N ARG A 61 4.21 -21.08 11.40
CA ARG A 61 4.06 -22.41 10.80
C ARG A 61 4.70 -22.51 9.42
N SER A 62 4.47 -21.53 8.55
CA SER A 62 5.08 -21.50 7.21
C SER A 62 6.61 -21.40 7.25
N LEU A 63 7.16 -20.73 8.26
CA LEU A 63 8.59 -20.53 8.43
C LEU A 63 9.27 -21.64 9.25
N ARG A 64 8.48 -22.59 9.78
CA ARG A 64 8.93 -23.64 10.73
C ARG A 64 9.65 -23.03 11.93
N GLN A 65 9.05 -22.01 12.53
CA GLN A 65 9.57 -21.31 13.72
C GLN A 65 8.60 -21.44 14.88
N SER A 66 9.12 -21.67 16.08
CA SER A 66 8.38 -21.65 17.34
C SER A 66 8.33 -20.22 17.90
N VAL A 67 7.54 -19.35 17.27
CA VAL A 67 7.36 -17.96 17.73
C VAL A 67 6.02 -17.83 18.44
N ARG A 68 6.02 -17.18 19.62
CA ARG A 68 4.79 -16.82 20.35
C ARG A 68 3.94 -15.85 19.52
N ALA A 69 2.63 -16.00 19.59
CA ALA A 69 1.69 -15.04 19.02
C ALA A 69 1.98 -13.65 19.62
N THR A 70 2.19 -12.66 18.76
CA THR A 70 2.29 -11.26 19.17
C THR A 70 0.90 -10.65 19.24
N GLU A 71 0.75 -9.55 20.00
CA GLU A 71 -0.47 -8.74 19.99
C GLU A 71 -0.73 -8.20 18.58
N PRO A 72 -1.72 -8.73 17.85
CA PRO A 72 -1.86 -8.45 16.42
C PRO A 72 -2.28 -7.01 16.16
N GLU A 73 -3.00 -6.39 17.08
CA GLU A 73 -3.53 -5.03 16.91
C GLU A 73 -2.44 -3.96 16.84
N ASN A 74 -1.49 -3.99 17.78
CA ASN A 74 -0.36 -3.06 17.78
C ASN A 74 0.49 -3.24 16.52
N ARG A 75 0.75 -4.49 16.14
CA ARG A 75 1.48 -4.83 14.92
C ARG A 75 0.75 -4.41 13.63
N LEU A 76 -0.58 -4.45 13.60
CA LEU A 76 -1.36 -3.97 12.45
C LEU A 76 -1.26 -2.45 12.30
N LYS A 77 -1.31 -1.70 13.40
CA LYS A 77 -1.10 -0.25 13.40
C LYS A 77 0.30 0.12 12.90
N GLU A 78 1.35 -0.56 13.40
CA GLU A 78 2.73 -0.37 12.92
C GLU A 78 2.87 -0.60 11.40
N VAL A 79 2.19 -1.62 10.87
CA VAL A 79 2.19 -1.90 9.43
C VAL A 79 1.49 -0.80 8.65
N GLU A 80 0.34 -0.34 9.11
CA GLU A 80 -0.37 0.76 8.47
C GLU A 80 0.47 2.05 8.47
N GLU A 81 1.04 2.42 9.61
CA GLU A 81 1.91 3.59 9.75
C GLU A 81 3.17 3.48 8.87
N GLY A 82 3.78 2.29 8.84
CA GLY A 82 4.92 2.02 7.98
C GLY A 82 4.58 2.12 6.49
N LEU A 83 3.43 1.58 6.06
CA LEU A 83 2.94 1.71 4.69
C LEU A 83 2.63 3.16 4.33
N LEU A 84 1.97 3.90 5.23
CA LEU A 84 1.69 5.33 5.03
C LEU A 84 2.98 6.13 4.88
N ARG A 85 4.00 5.86 5.69
CA ARG A 85 5.33 6.48 5.56
C ARG A 85 5.95 6.22 4.19
N LEU A 86 5.91 4.97 3.72
CA LEU A 86 6.43 4.59 2.40
C LEU A 86 5.66 5.26 1.25
N VAL A 87 4.34 5.41 1.39
CA VAL A 87 3.51 6.13 0.41
C VAL A 87 3.87 7.61 0.38
N ARG A 88 3.99 8.26 1.54
CA ARG A 88 4.40 9.68 1.66
C ARG A 88 5.77 9.91 1.02
N GLU A 89 6.77 9.09 1.39
CA GLU A 89 8.11 9.10 0.78
C GLU A 89 8.02 8.96 -0.75
N GLY A 90 7.22 8.00 -1.24
CA GLY A 90 7.05 7.75 -2.66
C GLY A 90 6.38 8.90 -3.43
N LEU A 91 5.34 9.52 -2.86
CA LEU A 91 4.68 10.69 -3.43
C LEU A 91 5.64 11.87 -3.51
N SER A 92 6.34 12.19 -2.41
CA SER A 92 7.31 13.29 -2.39
C SER A 92 8.45 13.07 -3.39
N LEU A 93 8.97 11.84 -3.52
CA LEU A 93 10.01 11.52 -4.49
C LEU A 93 9.50 11.59 -5.94
N SER A 94 8.25 11.20 -6.19
CA SER A 94 7.66 11.25 -7.53
C SER A 94 7.41 12.69 -7.94
N ALA A 95 6.92 13.54 -7.03
CA ALA A 95 6.73 14.97 -7.25
C ALA A 95 8.04 15.66 -7.67
N ARG A 96 9.13 15.41 -6.92
CA ARG A 96 10.46 15.99 -7.21
C ARG A 96 11.03 15.58 -8.57
N ARG A 97 10.58 14.46 -9.13
CA ARG A 97 11.01 13.94 -10.43
C ARG A 97 10.02 14.22 -11.56
N GLN A 98 9.02 15.09 -11.33
CA GLN A 98 7.95 15.36 -12.29
C GLN A 98 7.17 14.09 -12.69
N GLY A 99 7.14 13.08 -11.81
CA GLY A 99 6.43 11.81 -12.02
C GLY A 99 4.99 11.83 -11.51
N LEU A 100 4.43 13.01 -11.26
CA LEU A 100 3.03 13.20 -10.85
C LEU A 100 2.35 14.20 -11.79
N THR A 101 1.15 13.84 -12.24
CA THR A 101 0.20 14.79 -12.83
C THR A 101 -0.69 15.31 -11.71
N ILE A 102 -0.97 16.62 -11.68
CA ILE A 102 -1.67 17.26 -10.57
C ILE A 102 -2.96 17.86 -11.11
N GLY A 103 -4.07 17.60 -10.43
CA GLY A 103 -5.37 18.15 -10.81
C GLY A 103 -6.21 17.15 -11.61
N LEU A 104 -7.53 17.32 -11.51
CA LEU A 104 -8.50 16.41 -12.11
C LEU A 104 -8.45 16.46 -13.64
N LYS A 105 -8.40 17.67 -14.20
CA LYS A 105 -8.43 17.91 -15.64
C LYS A 105 -7.16 17.36 -16.29
N GLU A 106 -6.01 17.71 -15.74
CA GLU A 106 -4.70 17.30 -16.23
C GLU A 106 -4.52 15.78 -16.14
N THR A 107 -5.05 15.16 -15.07
CA THR A 107 -4.91 13.72 -14.84
C THR A 107 -5.88 12.89 -15.69
N LEU A 108 -7.15 13.29 -15.80
CA LEU A 108 -8.19 12.47 -16.41
C LEU A 108 -8.58 12.90 -17.83
N GLN A 109 -8.53 14.19 -18.15
CA GLN A 109 -9.01 14.73 -19.43
C GLN A 109 -7.86 14.94 -20.41
N ASP A 110 -6.73 15.48 -19.94
CA ASP A 110 -5.61 15.87 -20.81
C ASP A 110 -4.46 14.83 -20.79
N GLY A 111 -4.55 13.81 -19.93
CA GLY A 111 -3.41 12.96 -19.55
C GLY A 111 -3.53 11.48 -19.92
N SER A 112 -2.41 10.89 -20.34
CA SER A 112 -2.17 9.43 -20.37
C SER A 112 -1.73 8.88 -19.00
N ALA A 113 -2.19 9.49 -17.91
CA ALA A 113 -1.70 9.18 -16.57
C ALA A 113 -1.99 7.72 -16.19
N GLY A 114 -1.12 7.06 -15.43
CA GLY A 114 -1.37 5.69 -14.96
C GLY A 114 -2.44 5.65 -13.87
N PRO A 115 -2.28 4.81 -12.83
CA PRO A 115 -3.15 4.84 -11.67
C PRO A 115 -3.26 6.21 -11.01
N VAL A 116 -4.38 6.47 -10.33
CA VAL A 116 -4.69 7.77 -9.70
C VAL A 116 -4.80 7.66 -8.19
N VAL A 117 -4.43 8.73 -7.50
CA VAL A 117 -4.68 8.92 -6.07
C VAL A 117 -5.70 10.02 -5.90
N ALA A 118 -6.81 9.74 -5.21
CA ALA A 118 -7.87 10.69 -4.93
C ALA A 118 -7.98 10.97 -3.43
N ALA A 119 -8.21 12.23 -3.07
CA ALA A 119 -8.44 12.62 -1.69
C ALA A 119 -9.81 12.12 -1.19
N LYS A 120 -9.89 11.78 0.10
CA LYS A 120 -11.11 11.29 0.77
C LYS A 120 -12.20 12.34 0.89
N ASP A 121 -11.83 13.61 0.81
CA ASP A 121 -12.67 14.82 0.91
C ASP A 121 -12.84 15.49 -0.46
N CYS A 122 -12.66 14.74 -1.56
CA CYS A 122 -13.05 15.19 -2.89
C CYS A 122 -14.57 15.44 -2.97
N SER A 123 -14.94 16.43 -3.79
CA SER A 123 -16.33 16.70 -4.14
C SER A 123 -16.98 15.50 -4.82
N GLU A 124 -18.31 15.38 -4.74
CA GLU A 124 -19.05 14.29 -5.39
C GLU A 124 -18.81 14.24 -6.91
N ARG A 125 -18.71 15.42 -7.55
CA ARG A 125 -18.36 15.55 -8.97
C ARG A 125 -17.00 14.93 -9.26
N THR A 126 -15.98 15.27 -8.46
CA THR A 126 -14.63 14.73 -8.61
C THR A 126 -14.62 13.21 -8.45
N ARG A 127 -15.32 12.67 -7.45
CA ARG A 127 -15.42 11.22 -7.23
C ARG A 127 -16.05 10.51 -8.43
N LYS A 128 -17.19 11.01 -8.90
CA LYS A 128 -17.87 10.45 -10.09
C LYS A 128 -16.94 10.40 -11.31
N MET A 129 -16.19 11.46 -11.57
CA MET A 129 -15.24 11.51 -12.69
C MET A 129 -14.08 10.52 -12.52
N VAL A 130 -13.55 10.39 -11.30
CA VAL A 130 -12.48 9.43 -11.00
C VAL A 130 -12.98 7.99 -11.14
N ASP A 131 -14.17 7.68 -10.62
CA ASP A 131 -14.78 6.35 -10.71
C ASP A 131 -15.11 5.96 -12.15
N GLN A 132 -15.41 6.93 -13.02
CA GLN A 132 -15.67 6.73 -14.45
C GLN A 132 -14.40 6.62 -15.31
N SER A 133 -13.21 6.83 -14.73
CA SER A 133 -11.96 6.92 -15.51
C SER A 133 -11.42 5.57 -15.99
N GLU A 134 -12.01 4.44 -15.57
CA GLU A 134 -11.49 3.07 -15.79
C GLU A 134 -10.04 2.84 -15.30
N ARG A 135 -9.48 3.77 -14.52
CA ARG A 135 -8.14 3.68 -13.95
C ARG A 135 -8.17 2.97 -12.59
N ASP A 136 -7.03 2.43 -12.18
CA ASP A 136 -6.81 2.05 -10.79
C ASP A 136 -6.89 3.29 -9.89
N VAL A 137 -7.89 3.33 -9.01
CA VAL A 137 -8.11 4.44 -8.07
C VAL A 137 -7.68 4.06 -6.66
N TYR A 138 -6.80 4.87 -6.06
CA TYR A 138 -6.40 4.75 -4.67
C TYR A 138 -6.91 5.95 -3.86
N VAL A 139 -7.89 5.74 -3.00
CA VAL A 139 -8.44 6.82 -2.15
C VAL A 139 -7.62 6.94 -0.86
N LEU A 140 -6.99 8.10 -0.64
CA LEU A 140 -6.08 8.34 0.48
C LEU A 140 -6.00 9.82 0.89
N GLY A 141 -5.98 10.06 2.19
CA GLY A 141 -5.71 11.38 2.79
C GLY A 141 -6.77 12.45 2.49
N THR A 142 -6.57 13.65 3.00
CA THR A 142 -7.33 14.85 2.60
C THR A 142 -6.66 15.60 1.45
N GLN A 143 -7.34 16.58 0.84
CA GLN A 143 -6.73 17.41 -0.20
C GLN A 143 -5.50 18.16 0.31
N GLU A 144 -5.56 18.63 1.57
CA GLU A 144 -4.42 19.27 2.24
C GLU A 144 -3.25 18.30 2.43
N GLU A 145 -3.53 17.07 2.88
CA GLU A 145 -2.50 16.04 3.07
C GLU A 145 -1.84 15.65 1.75
N LEU A 146 -2.62 15.41 0.70
CA LEU A 146 -2.09 15.08 -0.63
C LEU A 146 -1.27 16.23 -1.22
N GLY A 147 -1.75 17.46 -1.07
CA GLY A 147 -1.01 18.67 -1.42
C GLY A 147 0.34 18.71 -0.71
N HIS A 148 0.33 18.57 0.62
CA HIS A 148 1.55 18.58 1.42
C HIS A 148 2.55 17.50 1.02
N TRP A 149 2.12 16.24 0.85
CA TRP A 149 3.03 15.13 0.49
C TRP A 149 3.59 15.26 -0.93
N SER A 150 2.85 15.88 -1.84
CA SER A 150 3.28 16.17 -3.22
C SER A 150 4.04 17.49 -3.35
N GLY A 151 4.16 18.30 -2.28
CA GLY A 151 4.85 19.61 -2.32
C GLY A 151 4.06 20.69 -3.05
N ARG A 152 2.72 20.64 -2.96
CA ARG A 152 1.76 21.51 -3.64
C ARG A 152 0.73 22.07 -2.66
N GLY A 153 -0.14 22.96 -3.13
CA GLY A 153 -1.34 23.37 -2.40
C GLY A 153 -2.38 22.23 -2.33
N PRO A 154 -3.55 22.47 -1.69
CA PRO A 154 -4.62 21.49 -1.60
C PRO A 154 -4.94 20.84 -2.95
N THR A 155 -4.83 19.51 -3.02
CA THR A 155 -4.91 18.75 -4.27
C THR A 155 -5.88 17.58 -4.13
N GLY A 156 -6.93 17.58 -4.95
CA GLY A 156 -7.93 16.51 -4.95
C GLY A 156 -7.50 15.23 -5.66
N VAL A 157 -6.76 15.35 -6.77
CA VAL A 157 -6.39 14.20 -7.61
C VAL A 157 -4.94 14.31 -8.06
N LEU A 158 -4.23 13.20 -7.96
CA LEU A 158 -2.87 13.01 -8.47
C LEU A 158 -2.85 11.83 -9.45
N GLY A 159 -2.33 12.04 -10.66
CA GLY A 159 -1.97 10.98 -11.59
C GLY A 159 -0.56 10.49 -11.33
N LEU A 160 -0.35 9.18 -11.36
CA LEU A 160 0.98 8.57 -11.22
C LEU A 160 1.56 8.27 -12.60
N SER A 161 2.82 8.64 -12.84
CA SER A 161 3.53 8.26 -14.07
C SER A 161 3.81 6.76 -14.11
N GLU A 162 4.28 6.26 -15.24
CA GLU A 162 4.83 4.90 -15.32
C GLU A 162 6.27 4.83 -14.80
N GLY A 163 6.76 3.61 -14.57
CA GLY A 163 8.16 3.32 -14.29
C GLY A 163 8.44 2.69 -12.92
N PRO A 164 9.69 2.26 -12.65
CA PRO A 164 10.01 1.44 -11.48
C PRO A 164 9.73 2.11 -10.13
N ALA A 165 9.91 3.44 -10.05
CA ALA A 165 9.62 4.19 -8.82
C ALA A 165 8.10 4.29 -8.59
N ALA A 166 7.34 4.58 -9.64
CA ALA A 166 5.88 4.62 -9.58
C ALA A 166 5.30 3.24 -9.25
N HIS A 167 5.80 2.16 -9.85
CA HIS A 167 5.38 0.80 -9.51
C HIS A 167 5.53 0.50 -8.01
N ARG A 168 6.65 0.90 -7.39
CA ARG A 168 6.82 0.74 -5.93
C ARG A 168 5.78 1.54 -5.14
N LEU A 169 5.50 2.78 -5.54
CA LEU A 169 4.48 3.62 -4.92
C LEU A 169 3.07 3.00 -5.07
N ILE A 170 2.70 2.58 -6.28
CA ILE A 170 1.42 1.92 -6.59
C ILE A 170 1.22 0.68 -5.73
N ASN A 171 2.26 -0.13 -5.54
CA ASN A 171 2.19 -1.30 -4.68
C ASN A 171 2.04 -0.93 -3.19
N ASN A 172 2.68 0.14 -2.72
CA ASN A 172 2.47 0.64 -1.35
C ASN A 172 1.04 1.16 -1.16
N LEU A 173 0.52 1.92 -2.13
CA LEU A 173 -0.84 2.44 -2.14
C LEU A 173 -1.87 1.31 -2.08
N ALA A 174 -1.73 0.31 -2.96
CA ALA A 174 -2.64 -0.83 -2.97
C ALA A 174 -2.65 -1.61 -1.65
N ARG A 175 -1.46 -1.82 -1.05
CA ARG A 175 -1.34 -2.48 0.26
C ARG A 175 -1.99 -1.64 1.38
N LEU A 176 -1.76 -0.32 1.39
CA LEU A 176 -2.32 0.57 2.39
C LEU A 176 -3.85 0.69 2.27
N CYS A 177 -4.36 0.95 1.07
CA CYS A 177 -5.80 1.07 0.82
C CYS A 177 -6.53 -0.24 1.12
N SER A 178 -5.96 -1.39 0.74
CA SER A 178 -6.54 -2.70 1.08
C SER A 178 -6.61 -2.93 2.59
N LEU A 179 -5.58 -2.53 3.33
CA LEU A 179 -5.55 -2.70 4.78
C LEU A 179 -6.60 -1.83 5.46
N ARG A 180 -6.72 -0.56 5.04
CA ARG A 180 -7.71 0.39 5.58
C ARG A 180 -9.14 0.03 5.22
N ALA A 181 -9.40 -0.41 3.99
CA ALA A 181 -10.74 -0.84 3.58
C ALA A 181 -11.23 -2.01 4.44
N SER A 182 -10.32 -2.92 4.83
CA SER A 182 -10.65 -4.05 5.71
C SER A 182 -10.78 -3.72 7.21
N GLN A 183 -10.72 -2.44 7.60
CA GLN A 183 -11.01 -1.99 8.96
C GLN A 183 -12.45 -1.48 9.11
N VAL A 184 -13.06 -1.03 8.02
CA VAL A 184 -14.41 -0.44 7.99
C VAL A 184 -15.48 -1.52 7.74
N ALA A 185 -15.07 -2.72 7.32
CA ALA A 185 -15.90 -3.90 7.10
C ALA A 185 -15.78 -4.89 8.27
#